data_AF-A0A2T5H729-F1
#
_entry.id   AF-A0A2T5H729-F1
#
_cell.length_a   1.000
_cell.length_b   1.000
_cell.length_c   1.000
_cell.angle_alpha   90.00
_cell.angle_beta   90.00
_cell.angle_gamma   90.00
#
_symmetry.space_group_name_H-M   'P 1'
#
loop_
_entity.id
_entity.type
_entity.pdbx_description
1 polymer ?
#
loop_
_entity_poly.entity_id
_entity_poly.type
_entity_poly.pdbx_seq_one_letter_code
_entity_poly.pdbx_strand_id
1 'polypeptide(L)'
;MFRSKPIRLLFLLFSLAATAAPASGIYRSVDAQGRVTYSDTPSANAQPVKIIGQSSRQLYQVARVYDGDTIILEDKKQVRLLGVNTPEIESRHRSEEPGGIAAKKWLQNQLRESQVYLEFDEVRRDKYKRLLAHVFLPNGKHVNLALLENGLAAISIIPPNGRYSDKLIQAQQYAEKQKLGIWSMPEYQARPITEIANHTKGWQRFTGTPVAIRKSRKFTRLLFNDKIDIRVANSNLKLFPELATYVGKPLEVRGWVSRNKDHYTMLIQHPSALIAR
;
A
#
# COMPACT_ATOMS: atom_id res chain seq x y z
N MET A 1 77.31 32.90 -20.20
CA MET A 1 75.90 33.20 -20.52
C MET A 1 75.12 31.90 -20.49
N PHE A 2 74.28 31.72 -19.48
CA PHE A 2 73.69 30.43 -19.06
C PHE A 2 72.57 29.95 -20.00
N ARG A 3 72.62 28.68 -20.41
CA ARG A 3 71.52 27.94 -21.07
C ARG A 3 70.58 27.37 -20.00
N SER A 4 69.36 27.89 -19.91
CA SER A 4 68.29 27.28 -19.09
C SER A 4 67.56 26.20 -19.89
N LYS A 5 67.51 24.98 -19.35
CA LYS A 5 66.71 23.86 -19.87
C LYS A 5 65.25 24.00 -19.40
N PRO A 6 64.25 23.63 -20.22
CA PRO A 6 62.86 23.59 -19.77
C PRO A 6 62.63 22.40 -18.81
N ILE A 7 62.10 22.70 -17.63
CA ILE A 7 61.65 21.72 -16.63
C ILE A 7 60.35 21.07 -17.12
N ARG A 8 60.37 19.76 -17.36
CA ARG A 8 59.16 18.97 -17.60
C ARG A 8 58.53 18.61 -16.26
N LEU A 9 57.35 19.17 -15.98
CA LEU A 9 56.54 18.84 -14.81
C LEU A 9 55.83 17.50 -15.07
N LEU A 10 56.27 16.44 -14.41
CA LEU A 10 55.67 15.11 -14.46
C LEU A 10 54.53 15.05 -13.43
N PHE A 11 53.28 15.06 -13.88
CA PHE A 11 52.12 14.81 -13.02
C PHE A 11 52.05 13.31 -12.71
N LEU A 12 52.37 12.92 -11.49
CA LEU A 12 52.06 11.58 -10.96
C LEU A 12 50.56 11.52 -10.63
N LEU A 13 49.81 10.83 -11.48
CA LEU A 13 48.44 10.39 -11.19
C LEU A 13 48.49 9.23 -10.19
N PHE A 14 48.26 9.51 -8.91
CA PHE A 14 47.98 8.48 -7.92
C PHE A 14 46.56 7.95 -8.17
N SER A 15 46.43 6.79 -8.82
CA SER A 15 45.18 6.05 -8.89
C SER A 15 44.90 5.46 -7.51
N LEU A 16 44.04 6.12 -6.73
CA LEU A 16 43.48 5.56 -5.51
C LEU A 16 42.53 4.43 -5.91
N ALA A 17 43.02 3.19 -5.92
CA ALA A 17 42.17 2.02 -6.07
C ALA A 17 41.30 1.91 -4.81
N ALA A 18 40.08 2.44 -4.87
CA ALA A 18 39.07 2.21 -3.85
C ALA A 18 38.74 0.71 -3.87
N THR A 19 39.32 -0.05 -2.93
CA THR A 19 38.88 -1.41 -2.65
C THR A 19 37.45 -1.30 -2.11
N ALA A 20 36.47 -1.50 -2.97
CA ALA A 20 35.09 -1.68 -2.55
C ALA A 20 35.05 -2.88 -1.61
N ALA A 21 34.85 -2.63 -0.31
CA ALA A 21 34.55 -3.70 0.62
C ALA A 21 33.28 -4.40 0.10
N PRO A 22 33.32 -5.71 -0.22
CA PRO A 22 32.13 -6.41 -0.66
C PRO A 22 31.09 -6.32 0.45
N ALA A 23 29.85 -5.99 0.09
CA ALA A 23 28.71 -6.04 0.99
C ALA A 23 28.73 -7.38 1.75
N SER A 24 28.69 -7.35 3.08
CA SER A 24 28.85 -8.53 3.93
C SER A 24 27.68 -9.51 3.73
N GLY A 25 27.82 -10.42 2.77
CA GLY A 25 26.90 -11.53 2.60
C GLY A 25 27.17 -12.59 3.67
N ILE A 26 26.11 -13.18 4.24
CA ILE A 26 26.24 -14.35 5.11
C ILE A 26 26.24 -15.59 4.21
N TYR A 27 27.21 -16.47 4.39
CA TYR A 27 27.34 -17.74 3.67
C TYR A 27 27.18 -18.89 4.66
N ARG A 28 26.46 -19.95 4.26
CA ARG A 28 26.25 -21.17 5.04
C ARG A 28 27.01 -22.32 4.41
N SER A 29 27.83 -23.02 5.19
CA SER A 29 28.51 -24.23 4.75
C SER A 29 28.12 -25.43 5.63
N VAL A 30 28.25 -26.64 5.09
CA VAL A 30 28.03 -27.90 5.81
C VAL A 30 29.28 -28.77 5.61
N ASP A 31 29.92 -29.19 6.68
CA ASP A 31 31.10 -30.06 6.59
C ASP A 31 30.72 -31.53 6.34
N ALA A 32 31.72 -32.38 6.10
CA ALA A 32 31.53 -33.81 5.84
C ALA A 32 30.90 -34.58 7.01
N GLN A 33 30.89 -33.99 8.20
CA GLN A 33 30.26 -34.53 9.41
C GLN A 33 28.86 -33.93 9.64
N GLY A 34 28.35 -33.12 8.71
CA GLY A 34 27.03 -32.50 8.77
C GLY A 34 26.96 -31.24 9.64
N ARG A 35 28.08 -30.69 10.12
CA ARG A 35 28.09 -29.49 10.94
C ARG A 35 27.87 -28.25 10.08
N VAL A 36 26.98 -27.38 10.54
CA VAL A 36 26.62 -26.15 9.85
C VAL A 36 27.42 -24.98 10.41
N THR A 37 28.05 -24.20 9.54
CA THR A 37 28.77 -22.97 9.91
C THR A 37 28.33 -21.77 9.06
N TYR A 38 28.46 -20.57 9.60
CA TYR A 38 28.14 -19.30 8.94
C TYR A 38 29.38 -18.40 8.88
N SER A 39 29.60 -17.72 7.76
CA SER A 39 30.70 -16.76 7.57
C SER A 39 30.25 -15.55 6.77
N ASP A 40 30.90 -14.42 6.96
CA ASP A 40 30.82 -13.21 6.14
C ASP A 40 31.74 -13.26 4.90
N THR A 41 32.54 -14.32 4.78
CA THR A 41 33.41 -14.58 3.63
C THR A 41 32.97 -15.84 2.86
N PRO A 42 33.02 -15.83 1.51
CA PRO A 42 32.73 -17.02 0.73
C PRO A 42 33.80 -18.10 0.95
N SER A 43 33.40 -19.35 1.17
CA SER A 43 34.31 -20.51 1.23
C SER A 43 33.90 -21.60 0.24
N ALA A 44 34.81 -22.52 -0.05
CA ALA A 44 34.53 -23.67 -0.91
C ALA A 44 33.38 -24.50 -0.30
N ASN A 45 32.32 -24.71 -1.08
CA ASN A 45 31.06 -25.36 -0.69
C ASN A 45 30.09 -24.52 0.17
N ALA A 46 30.36 -23.24 0.41
CA ALA A 46 29.40 -22.37 1.07
C ALA A 46 28.35 -21.81 0.10
N GLN A 47 27.09 -21.84 0.51
CA GLN A 47 25.98 -21.25 -0.24
C GLN A 47 25.64 -19.88 0.36
N PRO A 48 25.43 -18.83 -0.46
CA PRO A 48 24.99 -17.55 0.05
C PRO A 48 23.63 -17.71 0.74
N VAL A 49 23.57 -17.33 2.01
CA VAL A 49 22.31 -17.22 2.75
C VAL A 49 21.64 -15.96 2.25
N LYS A 50 20.61 -16.14 1.43
CA LYS A 50 19.64 -15.08 1.21
C LYS A 50 18.93 -14.90 2.55
N ILE A 51 19.36 -13.91 3.34
CA ILE A 51 18.52 -13.36 4.40
C ILE A 51 17.35 -12.73 3.66
N ILE A 52 16.34 -13.55 3.36
CA ILE A 52 15.02 -13.05 3.04
C ILE A 52 14.66 -12.34 4.34
N GLY A 53 14.77 -11.01 4.36
CA GLY A 53 14.42 -10.23 5.52
C GLY A 53 13.01 -10.61 5.89
N GLN A 54 12.85 -11.49 6.88
CA GLN A 54 11.57 -11.68 7.50
C GLN A 54 11.21 -10.30 7.99
N SER A 55 10.10 -9.79 7.49
CA SER A 55 9.55 -8.54 7.94
C SER A 55 9.45 -8.59 9.45
N SER A 56 10.37 -7.89 10.12
CA SER A 56 10.50 -8.00 11.57
C SER A 56 9.23 -7.43 12.18
N ARG A 57 8.44 -8.32 12.77
CA ARG A 57 7.26 -7.96 13.53
C ARG A 57 7.72 -7.44 14.89
N GLN A 58 7.32 -6.22 15.21
CA GLN A 58 7.68 -5.59 16.48
C GLN A 58 6.46 -5.62 17.40
N LEU A 59 6.63 -6.10 18.63
CA LEU A 59 5.57 -6.17 19.62
C LEU A 59 5.28 -4.76 20.19
N TYR A 60 4.01 -4.41 20.28
CA TYR A 60 3.53 -3.16 20.85
C TYR A 60 2.30 -3.37 21.70
N GLN A 61 2.13 -2.46 22.66
CA GLN A 61 0.93 -2.37 23.50
C GLN A 61 -0.04 -1.32 22.95
N VAL A 62 -1.29 -1.73 22.81
CA VAL A 62 -2.42 -0.94 22.32
C VAL A 62 -3.11 -0.30 23.51
N ALA A 63 -3.15 1.03 23.55
CA ALA A 63 -3.89 1.78 24.54
C ALA A 63 -5.38 1.79 24.24
N ARG A 64 -5.77 2.00 22.96
CA ARG A 64 -7.17 2.01 22.54
C ARG A 64 -7.34 1.92 21.02
N VAL A 65 -8.52 1.51 20.60
CA VAL A 65 -9.00 1.64 19.21
C VAL A 65 -9.58 3.05 18.99
N TYR A 66 -9.06 3.77 18.00
CA TYR A 66 -9.53 5.11 17.65
C TYR A 66 -10.77 5.04 16.77
N ASP A 67 -10.67 4.37 15.63
CA ASP A 67 -11.73 4.07 14.65
C ASP A 67 -11.56 2.64 14.08
N GLY A 68 -12.28 2.29 13.02
CA GLY A 68 -12.26 0.93 12.46
C GLY A 68 -10.92 0.49 11.87
N ASP A 69 -9.99 1.41 11.59
CA ASP A 69 -8.71 1.10 10.95
C ASP A 69 -7.52 1.91 11.52
N THR A 70 -7.72 2.51 12.68
CA THR A 70 -6.72 3.26 13.43
C THR A 70 -6.71 2.84 14.90
N ILE A 71 -5.53 2.48 15.39
CA ILE A 71 -5.27 2.18 16.80
C ILE A 71 -4.27 3.17 17.40
N ILE A 72 -4.30 3.32 18.73
CA ILE A 72 -3.35 4.14 19.48
C ILE A 72 -2.58 3.23 20.40
N LEU A 73 -1.25 3.35 20.35
CA LEU A 73 -0.32 2.62 21.22
C LEU A 73 -0.17 3.33 22.58
N GLU A 74 0.37 2.65 23.58
CA GLU A 74 0.63 3.26 24.91
C GLU A 74 1.58 4.46 24.85
N ASP A 75 2.54 4.47 23.93
CA ASP A 75 3.42 5.60 23.67
C ASP A 75 2.74 6.76 22.90
N LYS A 76 1.41 6.72 22.79
CA LYS A 76 0.53 7.68 22.13
C LYS A 76 0.70 7.78 20.61
N LYS A 77 1.52 6.93 19.98
CA LYS A 77 1.61 6.87 18.53
C LYS A 77 0.33 6.27 17.95
N GLN A 78 -0.16 6.89 16.88
CA GLN A 78 -1.27 6.35 16.09
C GLN A 78 -0.74 5.41 15.03
N VAL A 79 -1.44 4.30 14.80
CA VAL A 79 -1.15 3.33 13.74
C VAL A 79 -2.37 3.25 12.82
N ARG A 80 -2.19 3.60 11.55
CA ARG A 80 -3.15 3.40 10.48
C ARG A 80 -2.89 2.04 9.83
N LEU A 81 -3.91 1.20 9.82
CA LEU A 81 -3.83 -0.13 9.23
C LEU A 81 -3.65 -0.01 7.71
N LEU A 82 -2.60 -0.63 7.18
CA LEU A 82 -2.28 -0.66 5.76
C LEU A 82 -3.27 -1.49 4.93
N GLY A 83 -3.57 -1.01 3.72
CA GLY A 83 -4.32 -1.75 2.71
C GLY A 83 -5.84 -1.76 2.90
N VAL A 84 -6.35 -1.16 3.97
CA VAL A 84 -7.78 -1.18 4.33
C VAL A 84 -8.31 0.21 4.62
N ASN A 85 -9.58 0.44 4.32
CA ASN A 85 -10.34 1.62 4.68
C ASN A 85 -11.69 1.19 5.25
N THR A 86 -11.89 1.37 6.56
CA THR A 86 -13.20 1.18 7.19
C THR A 86 -14.08 2.41 6.99
N PRO A 87 -15.41 2.26 7.02
CA PRO A 87 -16.30 3.41 7.09
C PRO A 87 -15.97 4.29 8.30
N GLU A 88 -16.05 5.60 8.10
CA GLU A 88 -15.71 6.56 9.15
C GLU A 88 -16.73 6.54 10.31
N ILE A 89 -16.24 6.74 11.53
CA ILE A 89 -17.09 7.00 12.70
C ILE A 89 -17.31 8.51 12.88
N GLU A 90 -18.39 8.88 13.57
CA GLU A 90 -18.65 10.28 13.89
C GLU A 90 -17.48 10.91 14.67
N SER A 91 -17.14 12.14 14.28
CA SER A 91 -16.16 13.00 14.95
C SER A 91 -16.56 14.46 14.80
N ARG A 92 -15.88 15.37 15.51
CA ARG A 92 -16.15 16.83 15.43
C ARG A 92 -16.15 17.41 14.01
N HIS A 93 -15.54 16.73 13.04
CA HIS A 93 -15.36 17.22 11.68
C HIS A 93 -15.94 16.29 10.61
N ARG A 94 -16.48 15.12 10.98
CA ARG A 94 -16.95 14.10 10.03
C ARG A 94 -18.17 13.37 10.57
N SER A 95 -19.18 13.22 9.72
CA SER A 95 -20.34 12.39 9.99
C SER A 95 -19.96 10.90 9.92
N GLU A 96 -20.70 10.08 10.67
CA GLU A 96 -20.60 8.62 10.57
C GLU A 96 -20.98 8.12 9.16
N GLU A 97 -20.29 7.08 8.70
CA GLU A 97 -20.63 6.29 7.53
C GLU A 97 -21.20 4.93 7.95
N PRO A 98 -22.23 4.39 7.25
CA PRO A 98 -22.83 3.10 7.60
C PRO A 98 -21.78 1.98 7.70
N GLY A 99 -21.77 1.28 8.83
CA GLY A 99 -20.81 0.20 9.12
C GLY A 99 -19.58 0.63 9.94
N GLY A 100 -19.35 1.93 10.17
CA GLY A 100 -18.16 2.41 10.89
C GLY A 100 -18.10 1.94 12.34
N ILE A 101 -19.22 2.04 13.07
CA ILE A 101 -19.32 1.54 14.45
C ILE A 101 -19.16 0.01 14.52
N ALA A 102 -19.65 -0.73 13.52
CA ALA A 102 -19.48 -2.18 13.46
C ALA A 102 -18.01 -2.56 13.29
N ALA A 103 -17.29 -1.90 12.37
CA ALA A 103 -15.86 -2.11 12.15
C ALA A 103 -15.03 -1.79 13.40
N LYS A 104 -15.31 -0.66 14.07
CA LYS A 104 -14.65 -0.29 15.32
C LYS A 104 -14.88 -1.30 16.44
N LYS A 105 -16.13 -1.71 16.68
CA LYS A 105 -16.48 -2.71 17.71
C LYS A 105 -15.80 -4.05 17.44
N TRP A 106 -15.77 -4.47 16.17
CA TRP A 106 -15.06 -5.68 15.78
C TRP A 106 -13.56 -5.58 16.08
N LEU A 107 -12.93 -4.45 15.74
CA LEU A 107 -11.50 -4.24 16.00
C LEU A 107 -11.20 -4.22 17.51
N GLN A 108 -12.04 -3.57 18.32
CA GLN A 108 -11.96 -3.62 19.78
C GLN A 108 -12.01 -5.05 20.32
N ASN A 109 -12.91 -5.88 19.76
CA ASN A 109 -13.04 -7.27 20.16
C ASN A 109 -11.82 -8.12 19.76
N GLN A 110 -11.19 -7.84 18.62
CA GLN A 110 -9.95 -8.54 18.23
C GLN A 110 -8.76 -8.16 19.11
N LEU A 111 -8.74 -6.93 19.64
CA LEU A 111 -7.61 -6.36 20.37
C LEU A 111 -7.80 -6.39 21.90
N ARG A 112 -8.59 -7.32 22.44
CA ARG A 112 -8.88 -7.41 23.89
C ARG A 112 -7.65 -7.66 24.75
N GLU A 113 -6.67 -8.40 24.23
CA GLU A 113 -5.39 -8.66 24.92
C GLU A 113 -4.44 -7.47 24.83
N SER A 114 -4.80 -6.43 24.07
CA SER A 114 -4.05 -5.19 23.88
C SER A 114 -2.61 -5.35 23.38
N GLN A 115 -2.18 -6.56 23.00
CA GLN A 115 -0.88 -6.85 22.43
C GLN A 115 -0.99 -7.09 20.93
N VAL A 116 -0.16 -6.39 20.15
CA VAL A 116 -0.10 -6.58 18.70
C VAL A 116 1.32 -6.54 18.18
N TYR A 117 1.55 -7.28 17.12
CA TYR A 117 2.74 -7.20 16.30
C TYR A 117 2.49 -6.25 15.13
N LEU A 118 3.31 -5.22 15.01
CA LEU A 118 3.31 -4.32 13.86
C LEU A 118 4.35 -4.78 12.84
N GLU A 119 3.90 -4.92 11.61
CA GLU A 119 4.75 -5.21 10.46
C GLU A 119 4.70 -4.03 9.48
N PHE A 120 5.82 -3.34 9.36
CA PHE A 120 5.96 -2.19 8.46
C PHE A 120 6.24 -2.62 7.03
N ASP A 121 5.77 -1.80 6.08
CA ASP A 121 6.16 -1.88 4.68
C ASP A 121 7.20 -0.79 4.34
N GLU A 122 7.47 -0.56 3.05
CA GLU A 122 8.47 0.41 2.57
C GLU A 122 8.31 1.80 3.19
N VAL A 123 7.10 2.36 3.16
CA VAL A 123 6.77 3.65 3.76
C VAL A 123 6.13 3.44 5.12
N ARG A 124 6.83 3.83 6.18
CA ARG A 124 6.40 3.59 7.57
C ARG A 124 5.48 4.65 8.16
N ARG A 125 5.40 5.83 7.54
CA ARG A 125 4.61 6.95 8.05
C ARG A 125 3.87 7.68 6.96
N ASP A 126 2.66 8.13 7.26
CA ASP A 126 1.91 9.02 6.38
C ASP A 126 2.22 10.51 6.65
N LYS A 127 1.62 11.39 5.85
CA LYS A 127 1.73 12.86 6.00
C LYS A 127 1.22 13.40 7.34
N TYR A 128 0.39 12.63 8.05
CA TYR A 128 -0.14 12.96 9.38
C TYR A 128 0.75 12.39 10.50
N LYS A 129 1.93 11.84 10.14
CA LYS A 129 2.91 11.22 11.04
C LYS A 129 2.41 9.95 11.74
N ARG A 130 1.27 9.38 11.31
CA ARG A 130 0.79 8.07 11.81
C ARG A 130 1.72 6.98 11.30
N LEU A 131 1.95 5.97 12.13
CA LEU A 131 2.61 4.74 11.72
C LEU A 131 1.72 3.99 10.72
N LEU A 132 2.32 3.40 9.70
CA LEU A 132 1.65 2.60 8.68
C LEU A 132 2.09 1.15 8.83
N ALA A 133 1.18 0.27 9.24
CA ALA A 133 1.53 -1.13 9.50
C ALA A 133 0.42 -2.12 9.15
N HIS A 134 0.84 -3.34 8.85
CA HIS A 134 0.00 -4.52 9.01
C HIS A 134 0.04 -4.96 10.48
N VAL A 135 -1.13 -5.25 11.03
CA VAL A 135 -1.30 -5.61 12.44
C VAL A 135 -1.54 -7.10 12.54
N PHE A 136 -0.77 -7.76 13.39
CA PHE A 136 -0.89 -9.19 13.68
C PHE A 136 -1.15 -9.40 15.17
N LEU A 137 -2.04 -10.33 15.49
CA LEU A 137 -2.22 -10.80 16.88
C LEU A 137 -1.10 -11.77 17.28
N PRO A 138 -0.90 -12.03 18.59
CA PRO A 138 0.09 -13.00 19.05
C PRO A 138 -0.07 -14.40 18.47
N ASN A 139 -1.30 -14.82 18.19
CA ASN A 139 -1.61 -16.09 17.51
C ASN A 139 -1.34 -16.08 15.99
N GLY A 140 -0.78 -15.00 15.45
CA GLY A 140 -0.44 -14.86 14.03
C GLY A 140 -1.57 -14.37 13.13
N LYS A 141 -2.78 -14.12 13.65
CA LYS A 141 -3.91 -13.60 12.85
C LYS A 141 -3.60 -12.23 12.28
N HIS A 142 -3.76 -12.07 10.96
CA HIS A 142 -3.60 -10.79 10.26
C HIS A 142 -4.89 -9.96 10.35
N VAL A 143 -4.88 -8.92 11.19
CA VAL A 143 -6.08 -8.12 11.50
C VAL A 143 -6.58 -7.36 10.27
N ASN A 144 -5.69 -6.79 9.46
CA ASN A 144 -6.06 -6.05 8.25
C ASN A 144 -6.79 -6.95 7.23
N LEU A 145 -6.27 -8.16 7.02
CA LEU A 145 -6.92 -9.15 6.15
C LEU A 145 -8.30 -9.52 6.69
N ALA A 146 -8.38 -9.81 7.99
CA ALA A 146 -9.63 -10.22 8.62
C ALA A 146 -10.71 -9.11 8.59
N LEU A 147 -10.34 -7.82 8.60
CA LEU A 147 -11.31 -6.72 8.34
C LEU A 147 -11.98 -6.86 6.97
N LEU A 148 -11.20 -7.16 5.92
CA LEU A 148 -11.72 -7.34 4.57
C LEU A 148 -12.55 -8.62 4.45
N GLU A 149 -12.07 -9.75 5.02
CA GLU A 149 -12.78 -11.04 4.98
C GLU A 149 -14.16 -10.96 5.63
N ASN A 150 -14.33 -10.13 6.65
CA ASN A 150 -15.61 -9.92 7.34
C ASN A 150 -16.46 -8.81 6.71
N GLY A 151 -16.02 -8.21 5.59
CA GLY A 151 -16.74 -7.13 4.92
C GLY A 151 -16.84 -5.84 5.75
N LEU A 152 -15.88 -5.58 6.63
CA LEU A 152 -15.88 -4.40 7.51
C LEU A 152 -15.06 -3.23 6.95
N ALA A 153 -14.32 -3.45 5.88
CA ALA A 153 -13.51 -2.46 5.20
C ALA A 153 -13.55 -2.65 3.68
N ALA A 154 -13.24 -1.58 2.96
CA ALA A 154 -12.85 -1.62 1.56
C ALA A 154 -11.33 -1.61 1.42
N ILE A 155 -10.81 -2.15 0.33
CA ILE A 155 -9.39 -2.18 0.02
C ILE A 155 -8.90 -0.78 -0.35
N SER A 156 -7.77 -0.38 0.24
CA SER A 156 -7.14 0.92 0.00
C SER A 156 -5.63 0.76 0.01
N ILE A 157 -5.08 0.38 -1.15
CA ILE A 157 -3.64 0.19 -1.35
C ILE A 157 -3.03 1.51 -1.85
N ILE A 158 -2.01 1.97 -1.13
CA ILE A 158 -1.26 3.19 -1.44
C ILE A 158 0.20 2.79 -1.70
N PRO A 159 0.64 2.73 -2.97
CA PRO A 159 2.03 2.40 -3.30
C PRO A 159 3.05 3.36 -2.66
N PRO A 160 4.26 2.88 -2.35
CA PRO A 160 4.76 1.53 -2.64
C PRO A 160 4.33 0.45 -1.63
N ASN A 161 3.51 0.78 -0.63
CA ASN A 161 3.04 -0.19 0.36
C ASN A 161 2.00 -1.14 -0.25
N GLY A 162 2.40 -2.37 -0.54
CA GLY A 162 1.60 -3.34 -1.28
C GLY A 162 1.90 -4.80 -0.94
N ARG A 163 2.67 -5.07 0.14
CA ARG A 163 3.18 -6.42 0.48
C ARG A 163 2.13 -7.53 0.46
N TYR A 164 0.91 -7.25 0.90
CA TYR A 164 -0.19 -8.23 0.98
C TYR A 164 -1.32 -7.98 -0.02
N SER A 165 -1.07 -7.20 -1.07
CA SER A 165 -2.08 -6.77 -2.05
C SER A 165 -2.96 -7.91 -2.55
N ASP A 166 -2.40 -9.01 -3.05
CA ASP A 166 -3.16 -10.16 -3.56
C ASP A 166 -4.11 -10.76 -2.53
N LYS A 167 -3.63 -11.01 -1.30
CA LYS A 167 -4.45 -11.58 -0.22
C LYS A 167 -5.59 -10.63 0.17
N LEU A 168 -5.30 -9.33 0.27
CA LEU A 168 -6.30 -8.32 0.60
C LEU A 168 -7.37 -8.23 -0.51
N ILE A 169 -6.97 -8.30 -1.78
CA ILE A 169 -7.90 -8.32 -2.92
C ILE A 169 -8.81 -9.55 -2.84
N GLN A 170 -8.25 -10.74 -2.61
CA GLN A 170 -9.01 -11.98 -2.50
C GLN A 170 -10.00 -11.95 -1.32
N ALA A 171 -9.59 -11.43 -0.16
CA ALA A 171 -10.45 -11.28 1.01
C ALA A 171 -11.65 -10.38 0.73
N GLN A 172 -11.43 -9.24 0.05
CA GLN A 172 -12.53 -8.37 -0.33
C GLN A 172 -13.46 -9.03 -1.35
N GLN A 173 -12.92 -9.70 -2.37
CA GLN A 173 -13.72 -10.44 -3.36
C GLN A 173 -14.61 -11.50 -2.71
N TYR A 174 -14.09 -12.21 -1.71
CA TYR A 174 -14.86 -13.15 -0.91
C TYR A 174 -16.02 -12.45 -0.19
N ALA A 175 -15.74 -11.36 0.54
CA ALA A 175 -16.77 -10.63 1.28
C ALA A 175 -17.83 -9.98 0.36
N GLU A 176 -17.44 -9.50 -0.81
CA GLU A 176 -18.35 -9.01 -1.86
C GLU A 176 -19.29 -10.12 -2.34
N LYS A 177 -18.73 -11.31 -2.68
CA LYS A 177 -19.51 -12.46 -3.16
C LYS A 177 -20.51 -12.95 -2.11
N GLN A 178 -20.10 -12.95 -0.84
CA GLN A 178 -20.93 -13.38 0.28
C GLN A 178 -21.85 -12.27 0.83
N LYS A 179 -21.78 -11.05 0.27
CA LYS A 179 -22.52 -9.87 0.74
C LYS A 179 -22.33 -9.60 2.24
N LEU A 180 -21.10 -9.72 2.74
CA LEU A 180 -20.80 -9.53 4.16
C LEU A 180 -20.67 -8.04 4.51
N GLY A 181 -21.08 -7.67 5.72
CA GLY A 181 -20.89 -6.33 6.26
C GLY A 181 -21.35 -5.22 5.30
N ILE A 182 -20.45 -4.29 4.99
CA ILE A 182 -20.73 -3.15 4.10
C ILE A 182 -21.20 -3.59 2.71
N TRP A 183 -20.84 -4.79 2.25
CA TRP A 183 -21.19 -5.27 0.92
C TRP A 183 -22.66 -5.68 0.75
N SER A 184 -23.41 -5.84 1.84
CA SER A 184 -24.89 -5.99 1.78
C SER A 184 -25.64 -4.66 1.79
N MET A 185 -24.95 -3.56 2.10
CA MET A 185 -25.59 -2.25 2.30
C MET A 185 -25.80 -1.52 0.96
N PRO A 186 -26.94 -0.82 0.77
CA PRO A 186 -27.21 -0.02 -0.44
C PRO A 186 -26.17 1.07 -0.71
N GLU A 187 -25.58 1.65 0.33
CA GLU A 187 -24.64 2.77 0.26
C GLU A 187 -23.33 2.39 -0.45
N TYR A 188 -22.98 1.11 -0.42
CA TYR A 188 -21.76 0.54 -1.01
C TYR A 188 -22.05 -0.26 -2.28
N GLN A 189 -23.24 -0.17 -2.86
CA GLN A 189 -23.50 -0.73 -4.18
C GLN A 189 -22.96 0.19 -5.27
N ALA A 190 -22.51 -0.40 -6.37
CA ALA A 190 -22.01 0.36 -7.50
C ALA A 190 -23.16 1.06 -8.25
N ARG A 191 -22.92 2.31 -8.67
CA ARG A 191 -23.88 3.14 -9.42
C ARG A 191 -23.34 3.52 -10.79
N PRO A 192 -24.19 3.85 -11.78
CA PRO A 192 -23.71 4.44 -13.03
C PRO A 192 -22.83 5.67 -12.78
N ILE A 193 -21.71 5.78 -13.48
CA ILE A 193 -20.77 6.91 -13.30
C ILE A 193 -21.41 8.25 -13.66
N THR A 194 -22.49 8.26 -14.43
CA THR A 194 -23.31 9.44 -14.72
C THR A 194 -23.95 10.04 -13.47
N GLU A 195 -24.10 9.28 -12.39
CA GLU A 195 -24.66 9.74 -11.11
C GLU A 195 -23.60 10.32 -10.15
N ILE A 196 -22.32 10.42 -10.57
CA ILE A 196 -21.21 10.86 -9.71
C ILE A 196 -21.45 12.22 -9.04
N ALA A 197 -22.20 13.11 -9.69
CA ALA A 197 -22.54 14.43 -9.16
C ALA A 197 -23.35 14.37 -7.86
N ASN A 198 -24.15 13.32 -7.69
CA ASN A 198 -25.02 13.12 -6.52
C ASN A 198 -24.28 12.41 -5.37
N HIS A 199 -23.12 11.82 -5.64
CA HIS A 199 -22.41 10.92 -4.72
C HIS A 199 -20.93 11.30 -4.58
N THR A 200 -20.67 12.40 -3.86
CA THR A 200 -19.32 12.98 -3.73
C THR A 200 -18.68 12.79 -2.35
N LYS A 201 -19.43 12.27 -1.37
CA LYS A 201 -18.96 12.08 0.01
C LYS A 201 -18.51 10.64 0.24
N GLY A 202 -17.44 10.45 1.00
CA GLY A 202 -16.96 9.12 1.36
C GLY A 202 -16.35 8.34 0.19
N TRP A 203 -16.09 7.07 0.45
CA TRP A 203 -15.62 6.11 -0.56
C TRP A 203 -16.81 5.63 -1.41
N GLN A 204 -16.63 5.59 -2.73
CA GLN A 204 -17.70 5.34 -3.71
C GLN A 204 -17.30 4.28 -4.74
N ARG A 205 -18.31 3.71 -5.39
CA ARG A 205 -18.18 2.73 -6.49
C ARG A 205 -19.03 3.17 -7.66
N PHE A 206 -18.41 3.28 -8.83
CA PHE A 206 -19.11 3.62 -10.06
C PHE A 206 -18.83 2.62 -11.17
N THR A 207 -19.82 2.37 -12.02
CA THR A 207 -19.68 1.61 -13.25
C THR A 207 -19.79 2.52 -14.47
N GLY A 208 -18.97 2.26 -15.49
CA GLY A 208 -19.06 2.99 -16.74
C GLY A 208 -18.01 2.53 -17.75
N THR A 209 -18.07 3.08 -18.95
CA THR A 209 -17.14 2.77 -20.04
C THR A 209 -16.37 4.02 -20.41
N PRO A 210 -15.03 4.06 -20.23
CA PRO A 210 -14.26 5.19 -20.70
C PRO A 210 -14.19 5.19 -22.23
N VAL A 211 -14.37 6.36 -22.82
CA VAL A 211 -14.43 6.58 -24.26
C VAL A 211 -13.09 7.00 -24.85
N ALA A 212 -12.19 7.54 -24.02
CA ALA A 212 -10.90 8.04 -24.47
C ALA A 212 -9.85 8.01 -23.36
N ILE A 213 -8.60 8.21 -23.74
CA ILE A 213 -7.47 8.37 -22.84
C ILE A 213 -6.78 9.71 -23.09
N ARG A 214 -6.41 10.42 -22.03
CA ARG A 214 -5.65 11.68 -22.10
C ARG A 214 -4.42 11.63 -21.23
N LYS A 215 -3.25 11.80 -21.83
CA LYS A 215 -1.97 11.85 -21.14
C LYS A 215 -1.58 13.29 -20.82
N SER A 216 -0.97 13.51 -19.67
CA SER A 216 -0.29 14.74 -19.31
C SER A 216 1.00 14.43 -18.57
N ARG A 217 1.82 15.46 -18.26
CA ARG A 217 3.10 15.28 -17.57
C ARG A 217 3.01 14.46 -16.28
N LYS A 218 1.96 14.68 -15.46
CA LYS A 218 1.81 14.05 -14.14
C LYS A 218 0.85 12.86 -14.12
N PHE A 219 -0.13 12.82 -15.02
CA PHE A 219 -1.23 11.87 -14.96
C PHE A 219 -1.62 11.35 -16.34
N THR A 220 -2.06 10.10 -16.37
CA THR A 220 -2.81 9.53 -17.48
C THR A 220 -4.26 9.34 -17.03
N ARG A 221 -5.20 9.75 -17.88
CA ARG A 221 -6.63 9.83 -17.54
C ARG A 221 -7.47 8.97 -18.47
N LEU A 222 -8.40 8.20 -17.92
CA LEU A 222 -9.49 7.61 -18.71
C LEU A 222 -10.68 8.56 -18.63
N LEU A 223 -11.16 9.01 -19.79
CA LEU A 223 -12.26 9.95 -19.92
C LEU A 223 -13.56 9.17 -20.11
N PHE A 224 -14.57 9.45 -19.29
CA PHE A 224 -15.91 8.89 -19.45
C PHE A 224 -16.81 9.87 -20.23
N ASN A 225 -16.61 11.17 -20.01
CA ASN A 225 -17.14 12.25 -20.84
C ASN A 225 -16.28 13.52 -20.64
N ASP A 226 -16.80 14.68 -21.06
CA ASP A 226 -16.15 15.99 -20.93
C ASP A 226 -15.99 16.45 -19.45
N LYS A 227 -16.83 15.93 -18.55
CA LYS A 227 -16.90 16.31 -17.12
C LYS A 227 -16.38 15.27 -16.15
N ILE A 228 -16.15 14.03 -16.60
CA ILE A 228 -15.84 12.90 -15.73
C ILE A 228 -14.61 12.17 -16.27
N ASP A 229 -13.57 12.11 -15.44
CA ASP A 229 -12.39 11.29 -15.69
C ASP A 229 -11.96 10.51 -14.46
N ILE A 230 -11.14 9.49 -14.65
CA ILE A 230 -10.34 8.91 -13.58
C ILE A 230 -8.88 9.12 -13.95
N ARG A 231 -8.05 9.37 -12.95
CA ARG A 231 -6.63 9.69 -13.16
C ARG A 231 -5.74 8.72 -12.41
N VAL A 232 -4.70 8.26 -13.10
CA VAL A 232 -3.60 7.48 -12.54
C VAL A 232 -2.34 8.32 -12.63
N ALA A 233 -1.58 8.43 -11.53
CA ALA A 233 -0.29 9.10 -11.55
C ALA A 233 0.67 8.34 -12.47
N ASN A 234 1.44 9.05 -13.31
CA ASN A 234 2.34 8.40 -14.26
C ASN A 234 3.40 7.51 -13.56
N SER A 235 3.77 7.84 -12.31
CA SER A 235 4.65 7.03 -11.46
C SER A 235 4.11 5.65 -11.11
N ASN A 236 2.78 5.47 -11.19
CA ASN A 236 2.10 4.23 -10.80
C ASN A 236 1.71 3.38 -12.02
N LEU A 237 1.91 3.85 -13.26
CA LEU A 237 1.45 3.14 -14.47
C LEU A 237 1.99 1.72 -14.58
N LYS A 238 3.22 1.47 -14.10
CA LYS A 238 3.83 0.13 -14.05
C LYS A 238 3.05 -0.90 -13.23
N LEU A 239 2.12 -0.46 -12.37
CA LEU A 239 1.27 -1.33 -11.57
C LEU A 239 0.00 -1.77 -12.31
N PHE A 240 -0.31 -1.16 -13.46
CA PHE A 240 -1.54 -1.40 -14.20
C PHE A 240 -1.22 -2.13 -15.52
N PRO A 241 -2.17 -2.92 -16.04
CA PRO A 241 -2.24 -3.14 -17.48
C PRO A 241 -2.23 -1.80 -18.23
N GLU A 242 -1.77 -1.83 -19.48
CA GLU A 242 -1.77 -0.65 -20.35
C GLU A 242 -3.15 0.03 -20.33
N LEU A 243 -3.22 1.28 -19.87
CA LEU A 243 -4.50 1.92 -19.59
C LEU A 243 -5.38 2.06 -20.83
N ALA A 244 -4.77 2.14 -22.02
CA ALA A 244 -5.48 2.16 -23.30
C ALA A 244 -6.37 0.91 -23.51
N THR A 245 -6.01 -0.23 -22.90
CA THR A 245 -6.78 -1.48 -23.01
C THR A 245 -8.12 -1.46 -22.29
N TYR A 246 -8.36 -0.46 -21.43
CA TYR A 246 -9.63 -0.25 -20.74
C TYR A 246 -10.62 0.60 -21.56
N VAL A 247 -10.16 1.33 -22.57
CA VAL A 247 -11.03 2.16 -23.42
C VAL A 247 -12.03 1.27 -24.15
N GLY A 248 -13.31 1.65 -24.10
CA GLY A 248 -14.40 0.87 -24.71
C GLY A 248 -14.85 -0.35 -23.90
N LYS A 249 -14.27 -0.63 -22.74
CA LYS A 249 -14.68 -1.74 -21.87
C LYS A 249 -15.46 -1.24 -20.65
N PRO A 250 -16.51 -1.95 -20.20
CA PRO A 250 -17.19 -1.62 -18.96
C PRO A 250 -16.23 -1.84 -17.78
N LEU A 251 -16.14 -0.84 -16.91
CA LEU A 251 -15.30 -0.86 -15.72
C LEU A 251 -16.13 -0.60 -14.48
N GLU A 252 -15.66 -1.11 -13.35
CA GLU A 252 -15.97 -0.58 -12.03
C GLU A 252 -14.77 0.20 -11.50
N VAL A 253 -15.02 1.44 -11.09
CA VAL A 253 -14.05 2.36 -10.49
C VAL A 253 -14.41 2.55 -9.02
N ARG A 254 -13.41 2.50 -8.14
CA ARG A 254 -13.60 2.58 -6.69
C ARG A 254 -12.69 3.65 -6.07
N GLY A 255 -13.20 4.41 -5.11
CA GLY A 255 -12.40 5.40 -4.39
C GLY A 255 -13.15 6.68 -4.06
N TRP A 256 -12.40 7.76 -3.82
CA TRP A 256 -12.94 9.06 -3.44
C TRP A 256 -13.11 9.97 -4.65
N VAL A 257 -14.28 10.60 -4.71
CA VAL A 257 -14.60 11.60 -5.73
C VAL A 257 -13.98 12.93 -5.33
N SER A 258 -13.27 13.56 -6.27
CA SER A 258 -12.81 14.94 -6.18
C SER A 258 -13.56 15.77 -7.20
N ARG A 259 -13.99 16.96 -6.81
CA ARG A 259 -14.74 17.89 -7.65
C ARG A 259 -13.98 19.20 -7.84
N ASN A 260 -13.93 19.69 -9.06
CA ASN A 260 -13.51 21.05 -9.40
C ASN A 260 -14.54 21.67 -10.34
N LYS A 261 -15.32 22.64 -9.86
CA LYS A 261 -16.49 23.20 -10.56
C LYS A 261 -17.48 22.09 -10.97
N ASP A 262 -17.70 21.86 -12.25
CA ASP A 262 -18.56 20.81 -12.80
C ASP A 262 -17.78 19.56 -13.25
N HIS A 263 -16.46 19.54 -13.02
CA HIS A 263 -15.60 18.40 -13.33
C HIS A 263 -15.42 17.48 -12.12
N TYR A 264 -15.61 16.18 -12.32
CA TYR A 264 -15.48 15.13 -11.32
C TYR A 264 -14.34 14.19 -11.69
N THR A 265 -13.50 13.85 -10.72
CA THR A 265 -12.34 12.99 -10.93
C THR A 265 -12.11 12.04 -9.77
N MET A 266 -11.62 10.84 -10.06
CA MET A 266 -11.15 9.88 -9.04
C MET A 266 -9.66 9.59 -9.24
N LEU A 267 -8.88 9.71 -8.16
CA LEU A 267 -7.47 9.31 -8.17
C LEU A 267 -7.38 7.80 -7.89
N ILE A 268 -6.91 7.05 -8.88
CA ILE A 268 -6.69 5.61 -8.77
C ILE A 268 -5.19 5.35 -8.56
N GLN A 269 -4.85 4.79 -7.40
CA GLN A 269 -3.47 4.59 -6.97
C GLN A 269 -2.96 3.18 -7.25
N HIS A 270 -3.85 2.18 -7.29
CA HIS A 270 -3.55 0.76 -7.45
C HIS A 270 -4.64 0.08 -8.32
N PRO A 271 -4.31 -0.95 -9.14
CA PRO A 271 -5.27 -1.65 -10.01
C PRO A 271 -6.47 -2.26 -9.29
N SER A 272 -6.37 -2.55 -7.99
CA SER A 272 -7.49 -3.06 -7.18
C SER A 272 -8.70 -2.11 -7.12
N ALA A 273 -8.54 -0.85 -7.54
CA ALA A 273 -9.61 0.15 -7.60
C ALA A 273 -10.14 0.41 -9.02
N LEU A 274 -9.67 -0.34 -10.03
CA LEU A 274 -10.08 -0.24 -11.43
C LEU A 274 -10.27 -1.64 -12.02
N ILE A 275 -11.51 -2.13 -12.01
CA ILE A 275 -11.86 -3.53 -12.30
C ILE A 275 -12.59 -3.60 -13.63
N ALA A 276 -12.12 -4.44 -14.54
CA ALA A 276 -12.85 -4.74 -15.77
C ALA A 276 -14.08 -5.61 -15.44
N ARG A 277 -15.24 -5.25 -16.01
CA ARG A 277 -16.53 -5.94 -15.85
C ARG A 277 -16.88 -6.77 -17.07
#